data_AF-A0DU15-F1
#
_entry.id   AF-A0DU15-F1
#
_cell.length_a   1.000
_cell.length_b   1.000
_cell.length_c   1.000
_cell.angle_alpha   90.00
_cell.angle_beta   90.00
_cell.angle_gamma   90.00
#
_symmetry.space_group_name_H-M   'P 1'
#
loop_
_entity.id
_entity.type
_entity.pdbx_description
1 polymer ?
#
loop_
_entity_poly.entity_id
_entity_poly.type
_entity_poly.pdbx_seq_one_letter_code
_entity_poly.pdbx_strand_id
1 'polypeptide(L)'
;MGNICNKEPAVAGIVDNVPAYYNRGINFRSNYVTFDNRQVYTGVRFYTIHYYFRFQCVEFARRYLIQTKGVVFGDVGCAYHIFDLNTVTDLVTQQQRQFQSIPQGSSIPPKKGDLVIYQKSGKQWWGHVAVVTNVDGNLIDLAEQNYDEDWDSQSYARQVLLKKEGDKYFLTNIRQYKPHAWDLNEVIIGWKRAT
;
A
#
# COMPACT_ATOMS: atom_id res chain seq x y z
N MET A 1 -32.08 13.48 11.77
CA MET A 1 -30.81 13.66 11.01
C MET A 1 -29.69 13.13 11.89
N GLY A 2 -29.25 11.90 11.65
CA GLY A 2 -28.26 11.22 12.50
C GLY A 2 -26.83 11.67 12.19
N ASN A 3 -26.05 11.94 13.24
CA ASN A 3 -24.64 12.34 13.17
C ASN A 3 -23.80 11.42 12.25
N ILE A 4 -23.39 11.95 11.09
CA ILE A 4 -22.52 11.26 10.12
C ILE A 4 -21.05 11.23 10.60
N CYS A 5 -20.71 11.93 11.69
CA CYS A 5 -19.32 12.15 12.12
C CYS A 5 -18.67 11.04 12.97
N ASN A 6 -19.35 9.94 13.29
CA ASN A 6 -18.89 8.98 14.32
C ASN A 6 -18.96 7.49 13.92
N LYS A 7 -19.14 7.13 12.64
CA LYS A 7 -19.06 5.71 12.26
C LYS A 7 -17.59 5.31 12.10
N GLU A 8 -17.16 4.30 12.86
CA GLU A 8 -15.90 3.62 12.60
C GLU A 8 -15.84 3.21 11.12
N PRO A 9 -14.70 3.38 10.44
CA PRO A 9 -14.58 3.01 9.05
C PRO A 9 -14.80 1.51 8.90
N ALA A 10 -15.63 1.11 7.93
CA ALA A 10 -15.89 -0.29 7.68
C ALA A 10 -14.60 -0.98 7.19
N VAL A 11 -14.32 -2.17 7.72
CA VAL A 11 -13.14 -2.97 7.34
C VAL A 11 -13.41 -3.64 6.00
N ALA A 12 -12.51 -3.42 5.03
CA ALA A 12 -12.52 -4.06 3.71
C ALA A 12 -11.83 -5.42 3.74
N GLY A 13 -10.76 -5.55 4.53
CA GLY A 13 -10.06 -6.80 4.78
C GLY A 13 -9.01 -6.66 5.86
N ILE A 14 -8.37 -7.77 6.25
CA ILE A 14 -7.38 -7.81 7.33
C ILE A 14 -6.21 -8.67 6.88
N VAL A 15 -4.99 -8.11 6.94
CA VAL A 15 -3.76 -8.81 6.55
C VAL A 15 -2.71 -8.66 7.62
N ASP A 16 -2.16 -9.77 8.11
CA ASP A 16 -1.19 -9.77 9.22
C ASP A 16 -1.68 -8.95 10.45
N ASN A 17 -2.98 -9.06 10.76
CA ASN A 17 -3.70 -8.28 11.78
C ASN A 17 -3.77 -6.76 11.53
N VAL A 18 -3.43 -6.30 10.33
CA VAL A 18 -3.53 -4.91 9.89
C VAL A 18 -4.82 -4.74 9.08
N PRO A 19 -5.86 -4.06 9.61
CA PRO A 19 -7.11 -3.85 8.89
C PRO A 19 -6.93 -2.83 7.76
N ALA A 20 -7.41 -3.16 6.57
CA ALA A 20 -7.67 -2.20 5.52
C ALA A 20 -9.13 -1.77 5.59
N TYR A 21 -9.39 -0.52 5.24
CA TYR A 21 -10.71 0.08 5.39
C TYR A 21 -11.26 0.57 4.06
N TYR A 22 -12.58 0.53 3.95
CA TYR A 22 -13.33 1.06 2.83
C TYR A 22 -13.16 2.57 2.70
N ASN A 23 -12.87 3.02 1.48
CA ASN A 23 -12.73 4.43 1.18
C ASN A 23 -14.07 5.12 0.83
N ARG A 24 -15.07 5.06 1.71
CA ARG A 24 -16.45 5.54 1.43
C ARG A 24 -16.76 6.93 1.99
N GLY A 25 -15.81 7.86 1.99
CA GLY A 25 -16.04 9.21 2.52
C GLY A 25 -16.23 9.29 4.03
N ILE A 26 -15.86 8.22 4.76
CA ILE A 26 -15.85 8.21 6.22
C ILE A 26 -14.58 8.93 6.69
N ASN A 27 -14.75 9.94 7.55
CA ASN A 27 -13.63 10.59 8.22
C ASN A 27 -12.94 9.58 9.12
N PHE A 28 -11.77 9.09 8.70
CA PHE A 28 -10.89 8.30 9.55
C PHE A 28 -10.54 9.11 10.79
N ARG A 29 -10.76 8.57 12.00
CA ARG A 29 -10.54 9.31 13.25
C ARG A 29 -9.13 9.22 13.80
N SER A 30 -8.27 8.37 13.25
CA SER A 30 -6.89 8.27 13.73
C SER A 30 -5.90 8.12 12.60
N ASN A 31 -4.99 9.09 12.50
CA ASN A 31 -3.78 9.02 11.67
C ASN A 31 -2.61 8.45 12.47
N TYR A 32 -2.90 7.71 13.53
CA TYR A 32 -1.93 7.18 14.46
C TYR A 32 -2.23 5.72 14.74
N VAL A 33 -1.16 4.95 14.89
CA VAL A 33 -1.20 3.61 15.46
C VAL A 33 -0.39 3.56 16.74
N THR A 34 -0.80 2.69 17.65
CA THR A 34 0.00 2.40 18.83
C THR A 34 1.06 1.37 18.47
N PHE A 35 2.32 1.73 18.64
CA PHE A 35 3.47 0.83 18.50
C PHE A 35 4.37 1.02 19.73
N ASP A 36 4.70 -0.07 20.42
CA ASP A 36 5.50 -0.03 21.66
C ASP A 36 5.01 1.02 22.67
N ASN A 37 3.70 1.02 22.95
CA ASN A 37 3.01 1.98 23.83
C ASN A 37 3.13 3.47 23.43
N ARG A 38 3.53 3.77 22.19
CA ARG A 38 3.63 5.14 21.65
C ARG A 38 2.70 5.33 20.47
N GLN A 39 2.18 6.54 20.31
CA GLN A 39 1.42 6.92 19.11
C GLN A 39 2.40 7.25 17.99
N VAL A 40 2.31 6.51 16.88
CA VAL A 40 3.13 6.71 15.68
C VAL A 40 2.23 7.13 14.53
N TYR A 41 2.60 8.22 13.89
CA TYR A 41 1.84 8.82 12.81
C TYR A 41 1.93 7.99 11.51
N THR A 42 0.78 7.69 10.90
CA THR A 42 0.68 6.85 9.69
C THR A 42 0.55 7.64 8.38
N GLY A 43 0.52 8.98 8.43
CA GLY A 43 0.78 9.82 7.25
C GLY A 43 -0.42 10.39 6.50
N VAL A 44 -1.58 10.55 7.15
CA VAL A 44 -2.67 11.38 6.58
C VAL A 44 -2.60 12.76 7.22
N ARG A 45 -2.06 13.78 6.54
CA ARG A 45 -2.17 15.18 7.02
C ARG A 45 -3.51 15.67 6.51
N PHE A 46 -4.49 15.88 7.40
CA PHE A 46 -5.80 16.40 7.04
C PHE A 46 -5.66 17.79 6.42
N TYR A 47 -5.61 17.88 5.09
CA TYR A 47 -5.93 19.09 4.36
C TYR A 47 -7.32 18.93 3.74
N THR A 48 -8.29 19.51 4.46
CA THR A 48 -9.53 20.14 4.02
C THR A 48 -10.39 19.45 2.94
N ILE A 49 -11.51 18.86 3.39
CA ILE A 49 -12.95 19.06 3.03
C ILE A 49 -13.35 19.30 1.53
N HIS A 50 -12.45 19.27 0.55
CA HIS A 50 -12.77 19.39 -0.88
C HIS A 50 -11.93 18.51 -1.82
N TYR A 51 -10.91 17.78 -1.33
CA TYR A 51 -10.10 16.83 -2.12
C TYR A 51 -9.83 15.53 -1.36
N TYR A 52 -10.91 14.95 -0.84
CA TYR A 52 -10.94 13.70 -0.07
C TYR A 52 -10.02 12.63 -0.70
N PHE A 53 -9.28 11.89 0.14
CA PHE A 53 -8.65 10.58 -0.16
C PHE A 53 -7.18 10.52 -0.61
N ARG A 54 -6.45 11.63 -0.66
CA ARG A 54 -5.10 11.67 -1.30
C ARG A 54 -4.05 10.64 -0.85
N PHE A 55 -4.14 10.03 0.34
CA PHE A 55 -3.05 9.19 0.87
C PHE A 55 -3.49 7.92 1.62
N GLN A 56 -4.68 7.38 1.39
CA GLN A 56 -5.09 6.15 2.10
C GLN A 56 -4.26 4.92 1.71
N CYS A 57 -3.81 4.81 0.46
CA CYS A 57 -2.88 3.76 0.06
C CYS A 57 -1.55 3.89 0.80
N VAL A 58 -1.01 5.12 0.88
CA VAL A 58 0.24 5.43 1.59
C VAL A 58 0.11 5.23 3.10
N GLU A 59 -1.04 5.62 3.68
CA GLU A 59 -1.40 5.38 5.07
C GLU A 59 -1.36 3.90 5.41
N PHE A 60 -2.06 3.09 4.61
CA PHE A 60 -2.13 1.65 4.80
C PHE A 60 -0.74 1.01 4.69
N ALA A 61 0.02 1.35 3.64
CA ALA A 61 1.37 0.83 3.44
C ALA A 61 2.31 1.21 4.59
N ARG A 62 2.23 2.45 5.08
CA ARG A 62 3.02 2.91 6.23
C ARG A 62 2.61 2.17 7.50
N ARG A 63 1.31 2.10 7.78
CA ARG A 63 0.77 1.39 8.94
C ARG A 63 1.13 -0.09 8.93
N TYR A 64 1.07 -0.74 7.77
CA TYR A 64 1.48 -2.13 7.60
C TYR A 64 2.95 -2.31 8.01
N LEU A 65 3.87 -1.48 7.50
CA LEU A 65 5.29 -1.58 7.87
C LEU A 65 5.55 -1.28 9.36
N ILE A 66 4.82 -0.33 9.95
CA ILE A 66 4.92 -0.04 11.38
C ILE A 66 4.51 -1.26 12.20
N GLN A 67 3.33 -1.85 11.91
CA GLN A 67 2.79 -2.94 12.69
C GLN A 67 3.50 -4.29 12.47
N THR A 68 4.03 -4.53 11.28
CA THR A 68 4.65 -5.83 10.94
C THR A 68 6.18 -5.85 11.04
N LYS A 69 6.84 -4.69 10.88
CA LYS A 69 8.31 -4.59 10.83
C LYS A 69 8.89 -3.56 11.80
N GLY A 70 8.06 -2.75 12.45
CA GLY A 70 8.52 -1.69 13.37
C GLY A 70 9.27 -0.55 12.65
N VAL A 71 9.01 -0.34 11.36
CA VAL A 71 9.67 0.69 10.56
C VAL A 71 8.70 1.64 9.90
N VAL A 72 9.18 2.85 9.62
CA VAL A 72 8.42 3.89 8.94
C VAL A 72 9.24 4.54 7.82
N PHE A 73 8.66 4.69 6.63
CA PHE A 73 9.26 5.50 5.57
C PHE A 73 8.82 6.97 5.69
N GLY A 74 9.64 7.87 5.18
CA GLY A 74 9.43 9.32 5.26
C GLY A 74 8.12 9.83 4.62
N ASP A 75 7.83 11.10 4.86
CA ASP A 75 6.68 11.77 4.24
C ASP A 75 6.92 11.91 2.71
N VAL A 76 5.86 11.72 1.92
CA VAL A 76 5.89 11.82 0.46
C VAL A 76 4.73 12.66 -0.04
N GLY A 77 4.96 13.45 -1.10
CA GLY A 77 3.90 14.24 -1.74
C GLY A 77 3.02 13.45 -2.72
N CYS A 78 3.47 12.27 -3.15
CA CYS A 78 2.76 11.35 -4.05
C CYS A 78 3.15 9.91 -3.68
N ALA A 79 2.29 8.92 -3.93
CA ALA A 79 2.62 7.53 -3.64
C ALA A 79 3.82 7.01 -4.46
N TYR A 80 3.98 7.45 -5.72
CA TYR A 80 5.11 7.05 -6.54
C TYR A 80 6.47 7.53 -6.00
N HIS A 81 6.52 8.64 -5.25
CA HIS A 81 7.74 9.13 -4.61
C HIS A 81 8.28 8.20 -3.51
N ILE A 82 7.49 7.21 -3.04
CA ILE A 82 7.99 6.17 -2.13
C ILE A 82 9.15 5.40 -2.77
N PHE A 83 9.14 5.25 -4.11
CA PHE A 83 10.18 4.52 -4.82
C PHE A 83 11.56 5.18 -4.73
N ASP A 84 11.61 6.50 -4.52
CA ASP A 84 12.84 7.29 -4.43
C ASP A 84 13.45 7.31 -3.01
N LEU A 85 12.72 6.82 -1.99
CA LEU A 85 13.19 6.81 -0.61
C LEU A 85 14.21 5.71 -0.36
N ASN A 86 15.43 6.04 0.05
CA ASN A 86 16.48 5.02 0.24
C ASN A 86 16.48 4.35 1.62
N THR A 87 15.74 4.90 2.58
CA THR A 87 15.76 4.44 3.97
C THR A 87 14.37 4.41 4.61
N VAL A 88 14.26 3.60 5.66
CA VAL A 88 13.18 3.64 6.65
C VAL A 88 13.77 3.85 8.03
N THR A 89 13.03 4.47 8.94
CA THR A 89 13.43 4.63 10.34
C THR A 89 12.91 3.46 11.16
N ASP A 90 13.78 2.80 11.91
CA ASP A 90 13.41 1.86 12.97
C ASP A 90 12.79 2.61 14.16
N LEU A 91 11.57 2.24 14.56
CA LEU A 91 10.84 2.98 15.59
C LEU A 91 11.37 2.74 17.01
N VAL A 92 12.08 1.64 17.24
CA VAL A 92 12.66 1.31 18.55
C VAL A 92 14.03 1.97 18.68
N THR A 93 14.92 1.73 17.72
CA THR A 93 16.32 2.19 17.78
C THR A 93 16.54 3.58 17.21
N GLN A 94 15.56 4.13 16.47
CA GLN A 94 15.66 5.38 15.72
C GLN A 94 16.72 5.37 14.61
N GLN A 95 17.28 4.20 14.29
CA GLN A 95 18.29 4.05 13.23
C GLN A 95 17.64 3.98 11.85
N GLN A 96 18.35 4.49 10.84
CA GLN A 96 17.95 4.31 9.44
C GLN A 96 18.34 2.91 8.97
N ARG A 97 17.37 2.16 8.43
CA ARG A 97 17.56 0.89 7.75
C ARG A 97 17.37 1.06 6.24
N GLN A 98 17.98 0.17 5.46
CA GLN A 98 17.89 0.22 4.00
C GLN A 98 16.44 0.02 3.55
N PHE A 99 16.00 0.85 2.61
CA PHE A 99 14.74 0.66 1.91
C PHE A 99 15.05 0.43 0.43
N GLN A 100 15.23 -0.83 0.05
CA GLN A 100 15.73 -1.19 -1.27
C GLN A 100 14.66 -0.95 -2.35
N SER A 101 15.03 -0.24 -3.41
CA SER A 101 14.23 -0.12 -4.64
C SER A 101 14.58 -1.24 -5.61
N ILE A 102 13.58 -2.03 -5.98
CA ILE A 102 13.72 -3.15 -6.91
C ILE A 102 12.86 -2.82 -8.13
N PRO A 103 13.45 -2.38 -9.26
CA PRO A 103 12.68 -1.97 -10.43
C PRO A 103 12.03 -3.16 -11.11
N GLN A 104 10.93 -2.90 -11.82
CA GLN A 104 10.31 -3.84 -12.73
C GLN A 104 11.35 -4.45 -13.67
N GLY A 105 11.31 -5.78 -13.88
CA GLY A 105 12.31 -6.48 -14.68
C GLY A 105 13.62 -6.79 -13.95
N SER A 106 13.68 -6.59 -12.62
CA SER A 106 14.80 -7.06 -11.79
C SER A 106 14.83 -8.58 -11.69
N SER A 107 16.01 -9.14 -11.42
CA SER A 107 16.21 -10.56 -11.08
C SER A 107 15.82 -10.91 -9.64
N ILE A 108 15.47 -9.93 -8.81
CA ILE A 108 15.08 -10.13 -7.42
C ILE A 108 13.56 -10.16 -7.33
N PRO A 109 12.87 -11.31 -7.19
CA PRO A 109 11.41 -11.36 -7.19
C PRO A 109 10.77 -10.60 -6.00
N PRO A 110 9.50 -10.17 -6.13
CA PRO A 110 8.73 -9.65 -5.01
C PRO A 110 8.56 -10.71 -3.93
N LYS A 111 8.45 -10.28 -2.67
CA LYS A 111 8.23 -11.12 -1.50
C LYS A 111 7.12 -10.53 -0.63
N LYS A 112 6.54 -11.37 0.23
CA LYS A 112 5.60 -10.92 1.28
C LYS A 112 6.21 -9.75 2.07
N GLY A 113 5.41 -8.71 2.25
CA GLY A 113 5.75 -7.47 2.94
C GLY A 113 6.56 -6.46 2.11
N ASP A 114 6.77 -6.71 0.81
CA ASP A 114 7.24 -5.68 -0.12
C ASP A 114 6.09 -4.71 -0.47
N LEU A 115 6.43 -3.46 -0.77
CA LEU A 115 5.48 -2.48 -1.28
C LEU A 115 5.60 -2.37 -2.80
N VAL A 116 4.54 -2.70 -3.54
CA VAL A 116 4.44 -2.48 -4.99
C VAL A 116 4.10 -1.02 -5.25
N ILE A 117 4.91 -0.33 -6.05
CA ILE A 117 4.76 1.09 -6.34
C ILE A 117 4.32 1.29 -7.78
N TYR A 118 3.29 2.11 -7.95
CA TYR A 118 2.70 2.50 -9.23
C TYR A 118 3.01 3.95 -9.54
N GLN A 119 3.31 4.22 -10.80
CA GLN A 119 3.45 5.57 -11.34
C GLN A 119 2.09 6.27 -11.41
N LYS A 120 2.10 7.60 -11.51
CA LYS A 120 0.88 8.35 -11.84
C LYS A 120 0.26 7.87 -13.16
N SER A 121 -1.06 7.77 -13.18
CA SER A 121 -1.85 7.40 -14.36
C SER A 121 -3.05 8.34 -14.52
N GLY A 122 -3.95 8.07 -15.47
CA GLY A 122 -5.21 8.80 -15.61
C GLY A 122 -6.25 8.51 -14.52
N LYS A 123 -6.17 7.36 -13.82
CA LYS A 123 -7.04 7.02 -12.68
C LYS A 123 -6.37 7.29 -11.33
N GLN A 124 -5.06 7.06 -11.25
CA GLN A 124 -4.25 7.23 -10.05
C GLN A 124 -3.30 8.42 -10.23
N TRP A 125 -3.83 9.65 -10.14
CA TRP A 125 -3.05 10.87 -10.39
C TRP A 125 -1.85 11.07 -9.44
N TRP A 126 -1.93 10.48 -8.25
CA TRP A 126 -0.87 10.53 -7.23
C TRP A 126 0.03 9.29 -7.26
N GLY A 127 -0.13 8.42 -8.27
CA GLY A 127 0.38 7.05 -8.25
C GLY A 127 -0.34 6.21 -7.19
N HIS A 128 0.18 5.02 -6.94
CA HIS A 128 -0.43 4.10 -5.99
C HIS A 128 0.61 3.22 -5.29
N VAL A 129 0.23 2.66 -4.15
CA VAL A 129 1.04 1.69 -3.40
C VAL A 129 0.17 0.56 -2.85
N ALA A 130 0.64 -0.68 -3.03
CA ALA A 130 0.04 -1.88 -2.48
C ALA A 130 1.07 -2.71 -1.71
N VAL A 131 0.62 -3.52 -0.77
CA VAL A 131 1.46 -4.44 0.02
C VAL A 131 1.33 -5.84 -0.59
N VAL A 132 2.45 -6.51 -0.86
CA VAL A 132 2.45 -7.94 -1.20
C VAL A 132 2.15 -8.76 0.05
N THR A 133 1.04 -9.49 0.09
CA THR A 133 0.65 -10.28 1.28
C THR A 133 0.90 -11.78 1.12
N ASN A 134 0.96 -12.26 -0.12
CA ASN A 134 1.30 -13.64 -0.44
C ASN A 134 1.95 -13.72 -1.83
N VAL A 135 2.81 -14.73 -2.01
CA VAL A 135 3.46 -15.07 -3.28
C VAL A 135 3.28 -16.56 -3.50
N ASP A 136 2.39 -16.94 -4.42
CA ASP A 136 2.10 -18.33 -4.76
C ASP A 136 2.39 -18.59 -6.24
N GLY A 137 3.58 -19.11 -6.54
CA GLY A 137 4.04 -19.31 -7.91
C GLY A 137 4.07 -18.01 -8.71
N ASN A 138 3.15 -17.89 -9.67
CA ASN A 138 2.98 -16.70 -10.52
C ASN A 138 1.82 -15.80 -10.07
N LEU A 139 1.20 -16.05 -8.92
CA LEU A 139 0.12 -15.26 -8.36
C LEU A 139 0.61 -14.47 -7.15
N ILE A 140 0.29 -13.17 -7.14
CA ILE A 140 0.68 -12.23 -6.11
C ILE A 140 -0.57 -11.62 -5.52
N ASP A 141 -0.75 -11.83 -4.22
CA ASP A 141 -1.83 -11.18 -3.47
C ASP A 141 -1.37 -9.80 -3.03
N LEU A 142 -2.20 -8.81 -3.32
CA LEU A 142 -1.99 -7.41 -2.97
C LEU A 142 -3.04 -6.95 -1.98
N ALA A 143 -2.61 -6.28 -0.92
CA ALA A 143 -3.47 -5.55 0.00
C ALA A 143 -3.24 -4.04 -0.15
N GLU A 144 -4.33 -3.29 -0.24
CA GLU A 144 -4.27 -1.85 -0.50
C GLU A 144 -5.57 -1.16 -0.08
N GLN A 145 -5.49 0.15 0.13
CA GLN A 145 -6.66 1.02 0.26
C GLN A 145 -6.69 1.97 -0.94
N ASN A 146 -7.87 2.45 -1.32
CA ASN A 146 -8.04 3.48 -2.35
C ASN A 146 -7.52 3.08 -3.76
N TYR A 147 -7.62 1.78 -4.09
CA TYR A 147 -7.49 1.31 -5.47
C TYR A 147 -8.87 0.99 -6.04
N ASP A 148 -9.53 -0.01 -5.45
CA ASP A 148 -10.94 -0.32 -5.65
C ASP A 148 -11.74 -0.11 -4.38
N GLU A 149 -13.06 -0.06 -4.53
CA GLU A 149 -13.97 0.01 -3.38
C GLU A 149 -14.02 -1.31 -2.62
N ASP A 150 -14.01 -2.47 -3.30
CA ASP A 150 -14.17 -3.78 -2.67
C ASP A 150 -12.92 -4.65 -2.84
N TRP A 151 -12.56 -5.34 -1.77
CA TRP A 151 -11.54 -6.39 -1.81
C TRP A 151 -12.10 -7.68 -2.39
N ASP A 152 -11.29 -8.42 -3.12
CA ASP A 152 -11.68 -9.73 -3.68
C ASP A 152 -11.79 -10.83 -2.62
N SER A 153 -11.09 -10.69 -1.50
CA SER A 153 -11.10 -11.60 -0.35
C SER A 153 -10.95 -10.81 0.96
N GLN A 154 -11.19 -11.46 2.09
CA GLN A 154 -10.86 -10.88 3.40
C GLN A 154 -9.34 -10.70 3.61
N SER A 155 -8.52 -11.42 2.85
CA SER A 155 -7.05 -11.46 3.01
C SER A 155 -6.26 -10.79 1.88
N TYR A 156 -6.92 -10.29 0.83
CA TYR A 156 -6.30 -9.52 -0.24
C TYR A 156 -7.31 -8.65 -0.98
N ALA A 157 -6.86 -7.49 -1.43
CA ALA A 157 -7.63 -6.60 -2.27
C ALA A 157 -7.73 -7.13 -3.70
N ARG A 158 -6.58 -7.52 -4.26
CA ARG A 158 -6.45 -8.03 -5.64
C ARG A 158 -5.41 -9.12 -5.70
N GLN A 159 -5.58 -10.04 -6.65
CA GLN A 159 -4.56 -11.02 -7.00
C GLN A 159 -4.12 -10.80 -8.45
N VAL A 160 -2.83 -10.59 -8.67
CA VAL A 160 -2.26 -10.24 -9.98
C VAL A 160 -1.18 -11.22 -10.42
N LEU A 161 -0.94 -11.29 -11.73
CA LEU A 161 0.06 -12.19 -12.29
C LEU A 161 1.47 -11.60 -12.20
N LEU A 162 2.42 -12.44 -11.78
CA LEU A 162 3.85 -12.27 -11.91
C LEU A 162 4.35 -13.06 -13.12
N LYS A 163 4.88 -12.36 -14.12
CA LYS A 163 5.56 -12.98 -15.26
C LYS A 163 7.05 -13.12 -14.96
N LYS A 164 7.65 -14.19 -15.46
CA LYS A 164 9.08 -14.40 -15.46
C LYS A 164 9.56 -14.55 -16.90
N GLU A 165 10.51 -13.72 -17.32
CA GLU A 165 11.14 -13.76 -18.64
C GLU A 165 12.65 -13.89 -18.44
N GLY A 166 13.20 -15.08 -18.73
CA GLY A 166 14.58 -15.41 -18.36
C GLY A 166 14.77 -15.36 -16.84
N ASP A 167 15.70 -14.54 -16.38
CA ASP A 167 15.96 -14.28 -14.96
C ASP A 167 15.17 -13.09 -14.40
N LYS A 168 14.38 -12.38 -15.22
CA LYS A 168 13.70 -11.13 -14.86
C LYS A 168 12.25 -11.35 -14.47
N TYR A 169 11.80 -10.58 -13.48
CA TYR A 169 10.45 -10.64 -12.93
C TYR A 169 9.63 -9.39 -13.29
N PHE A 170 8.40 -9.62 -13.75
CA PHE A 170 7.47 -8.58 -14.19
C PHE A 170 6.11 -8.73 -13.52
N LEU A 171 5.81 -7.88 -12.53
CA LEU A 171 4.48 -7.83 -11.94
C LEU A 171 3.52 -7.13 -12.93
N THR A 172 2.36 -7.74 -13.18
CA THR A 172 1.38 -7.21 -14.14
C THR A 172 0.16 -6.65 -13.42
N ASN A 173 -0.70 -5.94 -14.16
CA ASN A 173 -2.03 -5.54 -13.68
C ASN A 173 -3.13 -6.49 -14.14
N ILE A 174 -2.77 -7.65 -14.69
CA ILE A 174 -3.74 -8.68 -15.08
C ILE A 174 -4.17 -9.39 -13.80
N ARG A 175 -5.46 -9.23 -13.47
CA ARG A 175 -6.06 -9.85 -12.29
C ARG A 175 -6.59 -11.23 -12.60
N GLN A 176 -6.55 -12.11 -11.61
CA GLN A 176 -7.28 -13.38 -11.68
C GLN A 176 -8.79 -13.17 -11.53
N TYR A 177 -9.21 -12.20 -10.71
CA TYR A 177 -10.61 -11.92 -10.41
C TYR A 177 -10.95 -10.45 -10.66
N LYS A 178 -12.20 -10.20 -11.09
CA LYS A 178 -12.78 -8.87 -11.33
C LYS A 178 -11.84 -7.88 -12.05
N PRO A 179 -11.35 -8.20 -13.26
CA PRO A 179 -10.48 -7.29 -13.99
C PRO A 179 -11.21 -5.99 -14.34
N HIS A 180 -10.55 -4.86 -14.15
CA HIS A 180 -11.03 -3.58 -14.65
C HIS A 180 -10.25 -3.17 -15.90
N ALA A 181 -10.95 -2.63 -16.90
CA ALA A 181 -10.31 -2.21 -18.14
C ALA A 181 -9.21 -1.15 -17.91
N TRP A 182 -9.33 -0.34 -16.84
CA TRP A 182 -8.36 0.70 -16.50
C TRP A 182 -7.09 0.17 -15.82
N ASP A 183 -7.09 -1.07 -15.29
CA ASP A 183 -5.89 -1.69 -14.71
C ASP A 183 -4.73 -1.74 -15.71
N LEU A 184 -5.04 -1.93 -16.98
CA LEU A 184 -4.06 -2.00 -18.06
C LEU A 184 -3.38 -0.66 -18.35
N ASN A 185 -3.95 0.45 -17.87
CA ASN A 185 -3.36 1.78 -18.00
C ASN A 185 -2.47 2.17 -16.81
N GLU A 186 -2.48 1.36 -15.74
CA GLU A 186 -1.60 1.57 -14.60
C GLU A 186 -0.19 1.09 -14.92
N VAL A 187 0.82 1.73 -14.32
CA VAL A 187 2.23 1.40 -14.58
C VAL A 187 2.92 1.07 -13.27
N ILE A 188 3.27 -0.20 -13.07
CA ILE A 188 4.08 -0.64 -11.93
C ILE A 188 5.54 -0.28 -12.19
N ILE A 189 6.14 0.52 -11.31
CA ILE A 189 7.55 0.94 -11.38
C ILE A 189 8.46 -0.18 -10.84
N GLY A 190 7.99 -0.88 -9.82
CA GLY A 190 8.72 -1.94 -9.14
C GLY A 190 8.18 -2.16 -7.72
N TRP A 191 9.00 -2.76 -6.87
CA TRP A 191 8.69 -2.98 -5.46
C TRP A 191 9.79 -2.48 -4.53
N LYS A 192 9.38 -2.18 -3.30
CA LYS A 192 10.24 -1.66 -2.23
C LYS A 192 10.32 -2.66 -1.09
N ARG A 193 11.54 -2.92 -0.63
CA ARG A 193 11.81 -3.87 0.46
C ARG A 193 12.48 -3.17 1.63
N ALA A 194 11.80 -3.15 2.76
CA ALA A 194 12.40 -2.79 4.04
C ALA A 194 13.01 -4.03 4.68
N THR A 195 14.32 -3.97 4.98
CA THR A 195 15.09 -5.01 5.68
C THR A 195 15.24 -4.72 7.16
#